data_AF-A0A101U667-F1
#
_entry.id   AF-A0A101U667-F1
#
_cell.length_a   1.000
_cell.length_b   1.000
_cell.length_c   1.000
_cell.angle_alpha   90.00
_cell.angle_beta   90.00
_cell.angle_gamma   90.00
#
_symmetry.space_group_name_H-M   'P 1'
#
loop_
_entity.id
_entity.type
_entity.pdbx_description
1 polymer ?
#
loop_
_entity_poly.entity_id
_entity_poly.type
_entity_poly.pdbx_seq_one_letter_code
_entity_poly.pdbx_strand_id
1 'polypeptide(L)'
;MEPHDVDVAFQFDYSVLIELVHRPLPEYEPGDLAGRLETSARLDPLDGGWPAKLLGCTVSPGNWTTTTEDSATGRRIGLHVDNFDRLPYATRHQGRRRLCLNLGPGPRYLLIGDHNIQQICLTLHVDLEQYYPHTEGIRRYVAAGDCLRCVRIRLEPGHGYIAPTEFVPHDGSTDGIDLASVAAFWLGRPSSAA
;
A
#
# COMPACT_ATOMS: atom_id res chain seq x y z
N MET A 1 -12.56 -39.98 -30.86
CA MET A 1 -11.57 -39.48 -29.89
C MET A 1 -11.74 -37.98 -29.92
N GLU A 2 -12.66 -37.48 -29.10
CA GLU A 2 -12.98 -36.05 -29.02
C GLU A 2 -11.96 -35.40 -28.07
N PRO A 3 -11.42 -34.20 -28.38
CA PRO A 3 -10.54 -33.50 -27.48
C PRO A 3 -11.38 -32.84 -26.38
N HIS A 4 -11.13 -33.21 -25.14
CA HIS A 4 -11.62 -32.48 -23.98
C HIS A 4 -10.79 -31.21 -23.81
N ASP A 5 -11.29 -30.08 -24.30
CA ASP A 5 -10.84 -28.77 -23.84
C ASP A 5 -11.36 -28.56 -22.42
N VAL A 6 -10.42 -28.57 -21.47
CA VAL A 6 -10.69 -28.26 -20.06
C VAL A 6 -10.49 -26.76 -19.92
N ASP A 7 -11.57 -25.99 -19.96
CA ASP A 7 -11.57 -24.58 -19.56
C ASP A 7 -11.25 -24.50 -18.07
N VAL A 8 -9.96 -24.29 -17.75
CA VAL A 8 -9.53 -23.95 -16.39
C VAL A 8 -9.79 -22.47 -16.19
N ALA A 9 -10.96 -22.14 -15.64
CA ALA A 9 -11.25 -20.79 -15.19
C ALA A 9 -10.29 -20.43 -14.04
N PHE A 10 -9.33 -19.54 -14.32
CA PHE A 10 -8.49 -18.93 -13.29
C PHE A 10 -9.35 -17.97 -12.47
N GLN A 11 -9.75 -18.40 -11.27
CA GLN A 11 -10.39 -17.50 -10.31
C GLN A 11 -9.31 -16.63 -9.68
N PHE A 12 -9.25 -15.35 -10.08
CA PHE A 12 -8.33 -14.39 -9.49
C PHE A 12 -8.78 -14.06 -8.06
N ASP A 13 -7.86 -14.18 -7.10
CA ASP A 13 -8.07 -13.65 -5.76
C ASP A 13 -7.90 -12.12 -5.78
N TYR A 14 -9.02 -11.42 -5.92
CA TYR A 14 -9.05 -9.95 -5.90
C TYR A 14 -8.66 -9.36 -4.53
N SER A 15 -8.56 -10.17 -3.47
CA SER A 15 -8.19 -9.66 -2.14
C SER A 15 -6.78 -9.08 -2.07
N VAL A 16 -5.87 -9.57 -2.92
CA VAL A 16 -4.47 -9.11 -3.00
C VAL A 16 -4.21 -8.19 -4.19
N LEU A 17 -5.23 -7.87 -5.00
CA LEU A 17 -5.07 -7.01 -6.18
C LEU A 17 -4.52 -5.64 -5.78
N ILE A 18 -3.43 -5.24 -6.44
CA ILE A 18 -2.86 -3.89 -6.39
C ILE A 18 -2.98 -3.30 -7.78
N GLU A 19 -3.68 -2.18 -7.87
CA GLU A 19 -3.86 -1.45 -9.12
C GLU A 19 -2.88 -0.28 -9.16
N LEU A 20 -2.13 -0.14 -10.25
CA LEU A 20 -1.32 1.04 -10.49
C LEU A 20 -2.18 2.10 -11.17
N VAL A 21 -2.13 3.32 -10.66
CA VAL A 21 -2.91 4.43 -11.18
C VAL A 21 -2.00 5.56 -11.65
N HIS A 22 -2.46 6.32 -12.63
CA HIS A 22 -1.76 7.50 -13.11
C HIS A 22 -2.74 8.67 -13.14
N ARG A 23 -2.33 9.77 -12.51
CA ARG A 23 -3.03 11.04 -12.53
C ARG A 23 -2.07 12.15 -12.98
N PRO A 24 -2.33 12.81 -14.11
CA PRO A 24 -1.59 14.01 -14.49
C PRO A 24 -1.66 15.04 -13.37
N LEU A 25 -0.51 15.57 -12.99
CA LEU A 25 -0.41 16.60 -11.97
C LEU A 25 -0.24 17.98 -12.63
N PRO A 26 -0.64 19.07 -11.95
CA PRO A 26 -0.18 20.41 -12.30
C PRO A 26 1.34 20.46 -12.40
N GLU A 27 1.86 21.37 -13.22
CA GLU A 27 3.27 21.71 -13.18
C GLU A 27 3.55 22.42 -11.84
N TYR A 28 4.59 21.98 -11.15
CA TYR A 28 5.03 22.57 -9.90
C TYR A 28 6.51 22.89 -9.98
N GLU A 29 6.91 23.98 -9.35
CA GLU A 29 8.32 24.21 -9.07
C GLU A 29 8.89 23.08 -8.19
N PRO A 30 10.16 22.69 -8.35
CA PRO A 30 10.76 21.59 -7.57
C PRO A 30 10.62 21.76 -6.06
N GLY A 31 10.65 23.00 -5.56
CA GLY A 31 10.53 23.33 -4.14
C GLY A 31 9.10 23.63 -3.65
N ASP A 32 8.07 23.56 -4.51
CA ASP A 32 6.71 23.94 -4.16
C ASP A 32 5.98 22.86 -3.33
N LEU A 33 6.40 22.72 -2.08
CA LEU A 33 5.75 21.80 -1.15
C LEU A 33 4.32 22.26 -0.83
N ALA A 34 4.10 23.57 -0.68
CA ALA A 34 2.81 24.13 -0.32
C ALA A 34 1.74 23.82 -1.40
N GLY A 35 2.06 24.04 -2.68
CA GLY A 35 1.16 23.74 -3.78
C GLY A 35 0.87 22.24 -3.95
N ARG A 36 1.85 21.37 -3.67
CA ARG A 36 1.62 19.91 -3.63
C ARG A 36 0.66 19.52 -2.50
N LEU A 37 0.84 20.08 -1.31
CA LEU A 37 -0.06 19.84 -0.18
C LEU A 37 -1.46 20.39 -0.44
N GLU A 38 -1.58 21.58 -1.02
CA GLU A 38 -2.88 22.14 -1.41
C GLU A 38 -3.57 21.27 -2.45
N THR A 39 -2.84 20.79 -3.46
CA THR A 39 -3.40 19.90 -4.48
C THR A 39 -3.96 18.63 -3.86
N SER A 40 -3.25 18.02 -2.90
CA SER A 40 -3.75 16.82 -2.22
C SER A 40 -5.12 17.01 -1.54
N ALA A 41 -5.41 18.22 -1.06
CA ALA A 41 -6.65 18.53 -0.37
C ALA A 41 -7.84 18.72 -1.32
N ARG A 42 -7.57 19.07 -2.59
CA ARG A 42 -8.60 19.39 -3.60
C ARG A 42 -8.75 18.31 -4.66
N LEU A 43 -7.72 17.51 -4.88
CA LEU A 43 -7.69 16.49 -5.92
C LEU A 43 -8.60 15.31 -5.55
N ASP A 44 -9.50 14.98 -6.46
CA ASP A 44 -10.04 13.63 -6.54
C ASP A 44 -9.09 12.77 -7.39
N PRO A 45 -8.36 11.81 -6.80
CA PRO A 45 -7.36 11.05 -7.53
C PRO A 45 -7.95 10.12 -8.59
N LEU A 46 -9.26 9.85 -8.55
CA LEU A 46 -9.95 8.89 -9.44
C LEU A 46 -11.22 9.48 -10.09
N ASP A 47 -11.34 10.81 -10.17
CA ASP A 47 -12.45 11.53 -10.84
C ASP A 47 -13.86 11.01 -10.47
N GLY A 48 -14.09 10.72 -9.18
CA GLY A 48 -15.37 10.24 -8.67
C GLY A 48 -15.62 8.75 -8.86
N GLY A 49 -14.71 8.01 -9.52
CA GLY A 49 -14.81 6.57 -9.72
C GLY A 49 -14.67 5.75 -8.43
N TRP A 50 -14.19 6.38 -7.35
CA TRP A 50 -13.91 5.72 -6.08
C TRP A 50 -14.17 6.65 -4.88
N PRO A 51 -15.24 6.42 -4.09
CA PRO A 51 -15.50 7.24 -2.91
C PRO A 51 -14.43 6.96 -1.85
N ALA A 52 -13.51 7.91 -1.67
CA ALA A 52 -12.39 7.78 -0.75
C ALA A 52 -12.16 9.03 0.08
N LYS A 53 -11.73 8.81 1.32
CA LYS A 53 -11.42 9.87 2.27
C LYS A 53 -9.92 10.13 2.28
N LEU A 54 -9.51 11.38 2.13
CA LEU A 54 -8.12 11.78 2.33
C LEU A 54 -7.70 11.47 3.77
N LEU A 55 -6.62 10.69 3.91
CA LEU A 55 -5.98 10.40 5.20
C LEU A 55 -4.91 11.43 5.53
N GLY A 56 -4.23 11.96 4.52
CA GLY A 56 -3.22 13.01 4.69
C GLY A 56 -2.11 12.90 3.66
N CYS A 57 -1.06 13.70 3.90
CA CYS A 57 0.15 13.73 3.10
C CYS A 57 1.40 13.52 3.95
N THR A 58 2.42 12.95 3.33
CA THR A 58 3.75 12.83 3.92
C THR A 58 4.80 13.39 2.97
N VAL A 59 5.85 13.97 3.55
CA VAL A 59 7.07 14.35 2.84
C VAL A 59 8.16 13.38 3.30
N SER A 60 8.77 12.69 2.35
CA SER A 60 9.85 11.74 2.62
C SER A 60 11.13 12.25 1.98
N PRO A 61 12.23 12.43 2.72
CA PRO A 61 13.53 12.72 2.16
C PRO A 61 13.99 11.65 1.16
N GLY A 62 14.96 12.00 0.32
CA GLY A 62 15.64 11.04 -0.55
C GLY A 62 16.46 10.03 0.24
N ASN A 63 16.79 8.91 -0.42
CA ASN A 63 17.68 7.86 0.08
C ASN A 63 17.23 7.20 1.39
N TRP A 64 15.93 7.04 1.58
CA TRP A 64 15.38 6.29 2.71
C TRP A 64 14.90 4.90 2.28
N THR A 65 15.46 3.86 2.91
CA THR A 65 15.06 2.46 2.70
C THR A 65 13.56 2.25 2.94
N THR A 66 13.01 2.89 3.97
CA THR A 66 11.58 2.95 4.26
C THR A 66 11.13 4.34 4.65
N THR A 67 9.87 4.69 4.39
CA THR A 67 9.38 6.07 4.56
C THR A 67 8.30 6.25 5.62
N THR A 68 7.60 5.19 6.03
CA THR A 68 6.53 5.35 7.02
C THR A 68 7.10 5.48 8.42
N GLU A 69 6.80 6.61 9.07
CA GLU A 69 7.16 6.88 10.46
C GLU A 69 5.96 6.66 11.40
N ASP A 70 6.24 6.12 12.57
CA ASP A 70 5.31 6.10 13.70
C ASP A 70 5.34 7.48 14.37
N SER A 71 4.22 8.20 14.31
CA SER A 71 4.11 9.55 14.86
C SER A 71 4.33 9.63 16.38
N ALA A 72 4.08 8.55 17.11
CA ALA A 72 4.28 8.51 18.56
C ALA A 72 5.74 8.35 18.95
N THR A 73 6.55 7.68 18.10
CA THR A 73 7.95 7.37 18.42
C THR A 73 8.97 8.09 17.55
N GLY A 74 8.53 8.68 16.43
CA GLY A 74 9.40 9.25 15.40
C GLY A 74 10.29 8.23 14.69
N ARG A 75 10.02 6.92 14.86
CA ARG A 75 10.81 5.85 14.25
C ARG A 75 10.13 5.34 12.98
N ARG A 76 10.93 4.92 12.02
CA ARG A 76 10.43 4.23 10.82
C ARG A 76 9.90 2.85 11.20
N ILE A 77 8.68 2.54 10.75
CA ILE A 77 7.98 1.30 11.09
C ILE A 77 8.60 0.10 10.35
N GLY A 78 9.05 0.33 9.11
CA GLY A 78 9.44 -0.73 8.20
C GLY A 78 8.22 -1.38 7.53
N LEU A 79 8.43 -2.52 6.86
CA LEU A 79 7.31 -3.30 6.29
C LEU A 79 6.23 -3.54 7.34
N HIS A 80 5.01 -3.15 7.01
CA HIS A 80 3.88 -3.15 7.93
C HIS A 80 2.57 -3.48 7.22
N VAL A 81 1.55 -3.77 8.02
CA VAL A 81 0.16 -3.65 7.59
C VAL A 81 -0.47 -2.46 8.31
N ASP A 82 -1.32 -1.74 7.59
CA ASP A 82 -2.17 -0.71 8.18
C ASP A 82 -3.23 -1.35 9.09
N ASN A 83 -3.94 -0.57 9.90
CA ASN A 83 -5.00 -1.06 10.79
C ASN A 83 -6.15 -0.05 10.94
N PHE A 84 -6.62 0.52 9.82
CA PHE A 84 -7.70 1.51 9.84
C PHE A 84 -9.06 0.90 10.18
N ASP A 85 -9.38 -0.26 9.62
CA ASP A 85 -10.62 -1.00 9.84
C ASP A 85 -10.55 -1.94 11.02
N ARG A 86 -9.34 -2.35 11.42
CA ARG A 86 -9.09 -3.28 12.54
C ARG A 86 -9.90 -4.57 12.42
N LEU A 87 -10.07 -5.09 11.20
CA LEU A 87 -10.80 -6.33 10.97
C LEU A 87 -10.05 -7.53 11.57
N PRO A 88 -10.78 -8.50 12.16
CA PRO A 88 -10.19 -9.74 12.65
C PRO A 88 -9.63 -10.58 11.50
N TYR A 89 -8.82 -11.59 11.85
CA TYR A 89 -8.17 -12.48 10.89
C TYR A 89 -9.10 -12.93 9.77
N ALA A 90 -10.28 -13.49 10.09
CA ALA A 90 -11.17 -14.12 9.10
C ALA A 90 -11.66 -13.17 7.99
N THR A 91 -11.87 -11.89 8.32
CA THR A 91 -12.42 -10.89 7.38
C THR A 91 -11.39 -9.86 6.95
N ARG A 92 -10.11 -10.05 7.30
CA ARG A 92 -9.03 -9.09 7.04
C ARG A 92 -8.90 -8.64 5.59
N HIS A 93 -9.11 -9.59 4.67
CA HIS A 93 -9.08 -9.39 3.22
C HIS A 93 -10.17 -8.43 2.68
N GLN A 94 -11.20 -8.14 3.50
CA GLN A 94 -12.33 -7.27 3.16
C GLN A 94 -12.10 -5.81 3.59
N GLY A 95 -10.91 -5.51 4.12
CA GLY A 95 -10.52 -4.16 4.49
C GLY A 95 -10.60 -3.20 3.32
N ARG A 96 -10.82 -1.92 3.64
CA ARG A 96 -10.71 -0.82 2.70
C ARG A 96 -9.33 -0.83 2.04
N ARG A 97 -9.31 -0.36 0.78
CA ARG A 97 -8.07 -0.19 0.04
C ARG A 97 -7.54 1.21 0.30
N ARG A 98 -6.22 1.35 0.37
CA ARG A 98 -5.54 2.62 0.44
C ARG A 98 -5.09 3.02 -0.95
N LEU A 99 -5.43 4.22 -1.37
CA LEU A 99 -4.83 4.87 -2.52
C LEU A 99 -3.64 5.70 -2.06
N CYS A 100 -2.56 5.65 -2.82
CA CYS A 100 -1.43 6.55 -2.69
C CYS A 100 -1.18 7.21 -4.05
N LEU A 101 -0.89 8.51 -4.06
CA LEU A 101 -0.42 9.22 -5.24
C LEU A 101 0.92 9.89 -4.91
N ASN A 102 1.94 9.64 -5.74
CA ASN A 102 3.20 10.37 -5.66
C ASN A 102 2.99 11.76 -6.26
N LEU A 103 3.06 12.79 -5.43
CA LEU A 103 2.97 14.18 -5.85
C LEU A 103 4.32 14.77 -6.25
N GLY A 104 5.42 14.02 -6.19
CA GLY A 104 6.77 14.49 -6.55
C GLY A 104 7.42 15.38 -5.48
N PRO A 105 8.52 16.09 -5.80
CA PRO A 105 9.16 16.16 -7.11
C PRO A 105 9.94 14.89 -7.48
N GLY A 106 10.42 14.14 -6.48
CA GLY A 106 11.13 12.90 -6.70
C GLY A 106 10.21 11.71 -7.01
N PRO A 107 10.71 10.70 -7.73
CA PRO A 107 10.08 9.39 -7.74
C PRO A 107 10.09 8.79 -6.33
N ARG A 108 9.24 7.78 -6.12
CA ARG A 108 9.29 6.93 -4.93
C ARG A 108 9.02 5.48 -5.31
N TYR A 109 9.19 4.59 -4.36
CA TYR A 109 8.84 3.19 -4.52
C TYR A 109 7.71 2.79 -3.58
N LEU A 110 6.89 1.88 -4.06
CA LEU A 110 6.05 1.01 -3.24
C LEU A 110 6.79 -0.30 -3.02
N LEU A 111 6.98 -0.68 -1.77
CA LEU A 111 7.48 -1.99 -1.36
C LEU A 111 6.28 -2.86 -0.99
N ILE A 112 6.21 -4.09 -1.52
CA ILE A 112 5.13 -5.05 -1.27
C ILE A 112 5.74 -6.41 -0.91
N GLY A 113 5.30 -6.99 0.20
CA GLY A 113 5.63 -8.36 0.60
C GLY A 113 4.93 -9.41 -0.28
N ASP A 114 5.60 -10.54 -0.51
CA ASP A 114 5.07 -11.65 -1.31
C ASP A 114 4.08 -12.57 -0.57
N HIS A 115 3.84 -12.32 0.72
CA HIS A 115 2.85 -13.01 1.53
C HIS A 115 1.84 -12.02 2.11
N ASN A 116 0.56 -12.38 2.13
CA ASN A 116 -0.44 -11.63 2.87
C ASN A 116 -0.35 -11.95 4.38
N ILE A 117 -0.95 -11.10 5.19
CA ILE A 117 -0.86 -11.21 6.66
C ILE A 117 -1.56 -12.46 7.19
N GLN A 118 -2.55 -13.00 6.49
CA GLN A 118 -3.19 -14.27 6.90
C GLN A 118 -2.23 -15.45 6.75
N GLN A 119 -1.54 -15.54 5.61
CA GLN A 119 -0.50 -16.55 5.37
C GLN A 119 0.59 -16.48 6.46
N ILE A 120 1.03 -15.28 6.80
CA ILE A 120 2.00 -15.05 7.88
C ILE A 120 1.47 -15.58 9.23
N CYS A 121 0.22 -15.27 9.59
CA CYS A 121 -0.37 -15.73 10.86
C CYS A 121 -0.50 -17.26 10.92
N LEU A 122 -0.85 -17.89 9.80
CA LEU A 122 -0.92 -19.35 9.67
C LEU A 122 0.44 -20.00 9.91
N THR A 123 1.50 -19.49 9.26
CA THR A 123 2.86 -20.02 9.45
C THR A 123 3.33 -19.87 10.90
N LEU A 124 2.95 -18.79 11.57
CA LEU A 124 3.27 -18.56 12.98
C LEU A 124 2.41 -19.37 13.96
N HIS A 125 1.48 -20.21 13.48
CA HIS A 125 0.59 -21.05 14.28
C HIS A 125 -0.19 -20.24 15.34
N VAL A 126 -0.66 -19.06 14.94
CA VAL A 126 -1.44 -18.18 15.83
C VAL A 126 -2.86 -18.74 15.99
N ASP A 127 -3.44 -18.61 17.18
CA ASP A 127 -4.87 -18.88 17.40
C ASP A 127 -5.73 -17.83 16.67
N LEU A 128 -6.33 -18.23 15.55
CA LEU A 128 -6.95 -17.33 14.58
C LEU A 128 -8.33 -16.81 14.98
N GLU A 129 -9.04 -17.50 15.88
CA GLU A 129 -10.42 -17.15 16.23
C GLU A 129 -10.55 -15.77 16.88
N GLN A 130 -9.51 -15.35 17.61
CA GLN A 130 -9.48 -14.07 18.33
C GLN A 130 -8.37 -13.14 17.86
N TYR A 131 -7.67 -13.49 16.77
CA TYR A 131 -6.50 -12.74 16.35
C TYR A 131 -6.84 -11.54 15.48
N TYR A 132 -6.22 -10.41 15.81
CA TYR A 132 -6.19 -9.21 15.00
C TYR A 132 -4.80 -9.10 14.35
N PRO A 133 -4.69 -9.33 13.03
CA PRO A 133 -3.43 -9.24 12.33
C PRO A 133 -2.76 -7.87 12.53
N HIS A 134 -1.48 -7.88 12.89
CA HIS A 134 -0.71 -6.67 13.20
C HIS A 134 0.71 -6.78 12.62
N THR A 135 1.37 -5.64 12.44
CA THR A 135 2.78 -5.53 12.01
C THR A 135 3.74 -6.39 12.82
N GLU A 136 3.41 -6.67 14.07
CA GLU A 136 4.22 -7.54 14.93
C GLU A 136 4.28 -8.99 14.41
N GLY A 137 3.23 -9.48 13.75
CA GLY A 137 3.25 -10.77 13.08
C GLY A 137 4.31 -10.84 11.99
N ILE A 138 4.47 -9.77 11.20
CA ILE A 138 5.51 -9.68 10.16
C ILE A 138 6.90 -9.75 10.78
N ARG A 139 7.13 -9.02 11.88
CA ARG A 139 8.41 -9.02 12.58
C ARG A 139 8.75 -10.39 13.13
N ARG A 140 7.79 -11.06 13.75
CA ARG A 140 7.95 -12.42 14.29
C ARG A 140 8.24 -13.44 13.19
N TYR A 141 7.58 -13.34 12.05
CA TYR A 141 7.81 -14.21 10.89
C TYR A 141 9.25 -14.11 10.41
N VAL A 142 9.74 -12.89 10.16
CA VAL A 142 11.14 -12.68 9.75
C VAL A 142 12.12 -13.10 10.85
N ALA A 143 11.82 -12.79 12.12
CA ALA A 143 12.67 -13.18 13.25
C ALA A 143 12.75 -14.69 13.48
N ALA A 144 11.73 -15.45 13.05
CA ALA A 144 11.73 -16.91 13.06
C ALA A 144 12.61 -17.51 11.94
N GLY A 145 13.15 -16.68 11.05
CA GLY A 145 13.98 -17.10 9.91
C GLY A 145 13.18 -17.34 8.62
N ASP A 146 11.87 -17.10 8.64
CA ASP A 146 11.06 -17.20 7.43
C ASP A 146 11.39 -16.06 6.44
N CYS A 147 11.38 -16.39 5.15
CA CYS A 147 11.76 -15.46 4.10
C CYS A 147 10.54 -14.68 3.60
N LEU A 148 10.53 -13.36 3.86
CA LEU A 148 9.59 -12.44 3.22
C LEU A 148 10.31 -11.71 2.08
N ARG A 149 9.91 -11.97 0.83
CA ARG A 149 10.49 -11.27 -0.32
C ARG A 149 9.67 -10.02 -0.61
N CYS A 150 10.31 -9.01 -1.18
CA CYS A 150 9.64 -7.77 -1.53
C CYS A 150 9.77 -7.44 -3.00
N VAL A 151 8.63 -7.11 -3.61
CA VAL A 151 8.58 -6.43 -4.89
C VAL A 151 8.72 -4.94 -4.64
N ARG A 152 9.55 -4.28 -5.46
CA ARG A 152 9.78 -2.83 -5.41
C ARG A 152 9.28 -2.21 -6.71
N ILE A 153 8.20 -1.43 -6.63
CA ILE A 153 7.55 -0.80 -7.79
C ILE A 153 7.88 0.67 -7.79
N ARG A 154 8.43 1.19 -8.89
CA ARG A 154 8.76 2.60 -9.04
C ARG A 154 7.53 3.41 -9.42
N LEU A 155 7.31 4.53 -8.74
CA LEU A 155 6.22 5.47 -8.95
C LEU A 155 6.82 6.85 -9.26
N GLU A 156 6.68 7.28 -10.51
CA GLU A 156 7.01 8.64 -10.92
C GLU A 156 6.00 9.64 -10.33
N PRO A 157 6.30 10.96 -10.31
CA PRO A 157 5.29 11.96 -10.02
C PRO A 157 4.03 11.78 -10.89
N GLY A 158 2.86 11.76 -10.26
CA GLY A 158 1.58 11.44 -10.89
C GLY A 158 1.25 9.95 -10.92
N HIS A 159 2.20 9.04 -10.64
CA HIS A 159 1.90 7.62 -10.46
C HIS A 159 1.45 7.35 -9.02
N GLY A 160 0.63 6.33 -8.87
CA GLY A 160 0.07 5.91 -7.60
C GLY A 160 -0.32 4.44 -7.60
N TYR A 161 -0.98 4.03 -6.52
CA TYR A 161 -1.55 2.69 -6.40
C TYR A 161 -2.85 2.70 -5.61
N ILE A 162 -3.67 1.68 -5.81
CA ILE A 162 -4.76 1.25 -4.90
C ILE A 162 -4.36 -0.12 -4.37
N ALA A 163 -4.21 -0.29 -3.06
CA ALA A 163 -3.71 -1.52 -2.46
C ALA A 163 -4.44 -1.91 -1.16
N PRO A 164 -4.54 -3.21 -0.85
CA PRO A 164 -5.07 -3.71 0.42
C PRO A 164 -4.00 -3.64 1.52
N THR A 165 -3.64 -2.44 1.93
CA THR A 165 -2.51 -2.21 2.84
C THR A 165 -2.73 -2.75 4.26
N GLU A 166 -3.96 -3.10 4.63
CA GLU A 166 -4.27 -3.86 5.85
C GLU A 166 -4.05 -5.37 5.71
N PHE A 167 -4.00 -5.88 4.49
CA PHE A 167 -3.92 -7.31 4.18
C PHE A 167 -2.53 -7.74 3.69
N VAL A 168 -1.85 -6.87 2.93
CA VAL A 168 -0.54 -7.16 2.34
C VAL A 168 0.54 -6.28 3.01
N PRO A 169 1.64 -6.86 3.53
CA PRO A 169 2.78 -6.12 4.03
C PRO A 169 3.31 -5.13 2.99
N HIS A 170 3.55 -3.90 3.39
CA HIS A 170 4.00 -2.85 2.50
C HIS A 170 4.78 -1.77 3.23
N ASP A 171 5.46 -0.92 2.46
CA ASP A 171 5.98 0.38 2.91
C ASP A 171 6.26 1.25 1.66
N GLY A 172 6.55 2.53 1.86
CA GLY A 172 7.18 3.36 0.85
C GLY A 172 8.70 3.37 0.97
N SER A 173 9.39 3.71 -0.11
CA SER A 173 10.86 3.86 -0.12
C SER A 173 11.28 4.96 -1.08
N THR A 174 12.36 5.66 -0.76
CA THR A 174 13.06 6.61 -1.65
C THR A 174 14.52 6.19 -1.81
N ASP A 175 14.83 4.92 -1.55
CA ASP A 175 16.19 4.39 -1.62
C ASP A 175 16.82 4.57 -3.00
N GLY A 176 18.04 5.10 -3.06
CA GLY A 176 18.73 5.42 -4.32
C GLY A 176 18.09 6.56 -5.12
N ILE A 177 17.27 7.41 -4.49
CA ILE A 177 16.70 8.62 -5.07
C ILE A 177 17.12 9.81 -4.21
N ASP A 178 17.83 10.78 -4.79
CA ASP A 178 18.34 11.94 -4.04
C ASP A 178 17.25 12.96 -3.71
N LEU A 179 16.21 13.04 -4.54
CA LEU A 179 15.11 13.97 -4.37
C LEU A 179 14.14 13.48 -3.30
N ALA A 180 13.60 14.42 -2.51
CA ALA A 180 12.45 14.15 -1.67
C ALA A 180 11.20 13.84 -2.50
N SER A 181 10.24 13.15 -1.90
CA SER A 181 8.92 12.88 -2.49
C SER A 181 7.81 13.27 -1.53
N VAL A 182 6.73 13.82 -2.07
CA VAL A 182 5.47 14.05 -1.36
C VAL A 182 4.50 12.97 -1.80
N ALA A 183 3.85 12.28 -0.87
CA ALA A 183 2.76 11.36 -1.20
C ALA A 183 1.50 11.69 -0.43
N ALA A 184 0.38 11.64 -1.13
CA ALA A 184 -0.95 11.79 -0.59
C ALA A 184 -1.65 10.43 -0.51
N PHE A 185 -2.47 10.23 0.52
CA PHE A 185 -3.12 8.96 0.79
C PHE A 185 -4.61 9.12 1.00
N TRP A 186 -5.39 8.21 0.41
CA TRP A 186 -6.83 8.12 0.60
C TRP A 186 -7.22 6.70 0.99
N LEU A 187 -8.36 6.56 1.65
CA LEU A 187 -8.91 5.26 2.08
C LEU A 187 -10.35 5.13 1.61
N GLY A 188 -10.67 4.02 0.94
CA GLY A 188 -11.97 3.80 0.32
C GLY A 188 -12.24 2.33 0.02
N ARG A 189 -13.41 2.05 -0.55
CA ARG A 189 -13.76 0.72 -1.07
C ARG A 189 -13.92 0.84 -2.57
N PRO A 190 -13.24 -0.02 -3.38
CA PRO A 190 -13.49 -0.08 -4.80
C PRO A 190 -15.00 -0.12 -5.01
N SER A 191 -15.51 0.73 -5.89
CA SER A 191 -16.88 0.60 -6.36
C SER A 191 -16.97 -0.84 -6.85
N SER A 192 -17.72 -1.69 -6.14
CA SER A 192 -17.91 -3.08 -6.57
C SER A 192 -18.32 -2.98 -8.04
N ALA A 193 -17.52 -3.57 -8.94
CA ALA A 193 -17.92 -3.68 -10.32
C ALA A 193 -19.33 -4.26 -10.30
N ALA A 194 -20.29 -3.48 -10.80
CA ALA A 194 -21.67 -3.93 -10.96
C ALA A 194 -21.70 -5.11 -11.93
#